data_AF-A0A8S3Q0U5-F1
#
_entry.id   AF-A0A8S3Q0U5-F1
#
_cell.length_a   1.000
_cell.length_b   1.000
_cell.length_c   1.000
_cell.angle_alpha   90.00
_cell.angle_beta   90.00
_cell.angle_gamma   90.00
#
_symmetry.space_group_name_H-M   'P 1'
#
loop_
_entity.id
_entity.type
_entity.pdbx_description
1 polymer ?
#
loop_
_entity_poly.entity_id
_entity_poly.type
_entity_poly.pdbx_seq_one_letter_code
_entity_poly.pdbx_strand_id
1 'polypeptide(L)'
;MLFFFRNYDTKLGINEHHSAQILNFLRFSRYQRGQRLRAVEMCFEELKTSRLDETTYTIDEVTDMLDGLLSVVRGEVESELINTSHTNILCMRQMFQQAEKWHLKLAADISELENKDLLENIAEFEEENFRGTKRDTDLNSVLKNVKLVPLNETGGTSLLHMKIEELEQENYKLMNENMKAKEKLVSLGGQAAIQELASAVKSSGKVSESELEETREKMAKLELELEKSKKSSPSAGDVDNDLISTKHELLRIREMLELAEKELEKKVSQTNPFRNLKKMLISKNDQLKQLRKRLSKYESVADED
;
A
#
# COMPACT_ATOMS: atom_id res chain seq x y z
N MET A 1 -4.77 -34.67 -7.89
CA MET A 1 -3.49 -34.36 -7.22
C MET A 1 -2.75 -33.37 -8.12
N LEU A 2 -3.15 -32.10 -8.07
CA LEU A 2 -2.66 -31.04 -8.97
C LEU A 2 -1.39 -30.43 -8.37
N PHE A 3 -0.26 -30.70 -9.02
CA PHE A 3 1.02 -30.07 -8.77
C PHE A 3 0.94 -28.57 -9.09
N PHE A 4 0.74 -27.75 -8.05
CA PHE A 4 1.08 -26.33 -8.10
C PHE A 4 2.61 -26.21 -8.08
N PHE A 5 3.25 -26.21 -9.24
CA PHE A 5 4.62 -25.72 -9.38
C PHE A 5 4.59 -24.21 -9.11
N ARG A 6 4.74 -23.86 -7.84
CA ARG A 6 4.94 -22.48 -7.41
C ARG A 6 6.40 -22.17 -7.69
N ASN A 7 6.66 -21.39 -8.75
CA ASN A 7 7.99 -20.84 -9.08
C ASN A 7 8.42 -19.91 -7.94
N TYR A 8 9.01 -20.50 -6.91
CA TYR A 8 9.68 -19.78 -5.85
C TYR A 8 11.15 -19.65 -6.20
N ASP A 9 11.70 -18.48 -5.93
CA ASP A 9 13.14 -18.33 -5.82
C ASP A 9 13.59 -19.11 -4.57
N THR A 10 14.32 -20.21 -4.78
CA THR A 10 14.54 -21.25 -3.76
C THR A 10 15.34 -20.78 -2.56
N LYS A 11 16.10 -19.68 -2.68
CA LYS A 11 16.92 -19.13 -1.60
C LYS A 11 16.19 -18.14 -0.68
N LEU A 12 15.27 -17.34 -1.22
CA LEU A 12 14.56 -16.30 -0.47
C LEU A 12 13.12 -16.71 -0.11
N GLY A 13 12.60 -17.81 -0.67
CA GLY A 13 11.25 -18.30 -0.36
C GLY A 13 10.12 -17.42 -0.91
N ILE A 14 10.43 -16.53 -1.84
CA ILE A 14 9.49 -15.55 -2.41
C ILE A 14 9.16 -15.86 -3.86
N ASN A 15 8.04 -15.29 -4.34
CA ASN A 15 7.63 -15.45 -5.74
C ASN A 15 8.56 -14.66 -6.69
N GLU A 16 8.54 -15.02 -7.97
CA GLU A 16 9.36 -14.40 -9.03
C GLU A 16 9.16 -12.88 -9.14
N HIS A 17 7.92 -12.40 -9.01
CA HIS A 17 7.62 -10.96 -9.06
C HIS A 17 8.29 -10.18 -7.91
N HIS A 18 8.23 -10.72 -6.70
CA HIS A 18 8.87 -10.12 -5.52
C HIS A 18 10.39 -10.26 -5.59
N SER A 19 10.91 -11.38 -6.11
CA SER A 19 12.35 -11.54 -6.39
C SER A 19 12.83 -10.47 -7.37
N ALA A 20 12.10 -10.22 -8.46
CA ALA A 20 12.41 -9.14 -9.41
C ALA A 20 12.43 -7.75 -8.74
N GLN A 21 11.52 -7.47 -7.81
CA GLN A 21 11.53 -6.20 -7.08
C GLN A 21 12.67 -6.08 -6.08
N ILE A 22 13.04 -7.16 -5.40
CA ILE A 22 14.25 -7.18 -4.56
C ILE A 22 15.49 -6.93 -5.43
N LEU A 23 15.59 -7.57 -6.60
CA LEU A 23 16.72 -7.34 -7.52
C LEU A 23 16.81 -5.89 -7.99
N ASN A 24 15.68 -5.25 -8.30
CA ASN A 24 15.65 -3.84 -8.66
C ASN A 24 16.12 -2.94 -7.51
N PHE A 25 15.69 -3.24 -6.28
CA PHE A 25 16.15 -2.51 -5.11
C PHE A 25 17.65 -2.75 -4.83
N LEU A 26 18.15 -3.99 -4.96
CA LEU A 26 19.57 -4.30 -4.81
C LEU A 26 20.43 -3.58 -5.85
N ARG A 27 19.98 -3.48 -7.12
CA ARG A 27 20.67 -2.67 -8.16
C ARG A 27 20.81 -1.22 -7.73
N PHE A 28 19.71 -0.63 -7.26
CA PHE A 28 19.68 0.74 -6.76
C PHE A 28 20.61 0.94 -5.57
N SER A 29 20.56 0.05 -4.57
CA SER A 29 21.41 0.11 -3.38
C SER A 29 22.90 -0.04 -3.72
N ARG A 30 23.23 -0.94 -4.66
CA ARG A 30 24.60 -1.12 -5.15
C ARG A 30 25.13 0.12 -5.89
N TYR A 31 24.28 0.76 -6.70
CA TYR A 31 24.61 2.01 -7.38
C TYR A 31 24.87 3.15 -6.39
N GLN A 32 23.98 3.34 -5.41
CA GLN A 32 24.19 4.33 -4.35
C GLN A 32 25.50 4.06 -3.60
N ARG A 33 25.71 2.84 -3.11
CA ARG A 33 26.96 2.45 -2.43
C ARG A 33 28.20 2.81 -3.22
N GLY A 34 28.19 2.61 -4.55
CA GLY A 34 29.27 3.03 -5.44
C GLY A 34 29.51 4.54 -5.46
N GLN A 35 28.45 5.34 -5.56
CA GLN A 35 28.56 6.80 -5.49
C GLN A 35 29.11 7.29 -4.15
N ARG A 36 28.72 6.66 -3.05
CA ARG A 36 29.14 7.05 -1.70
C ARG A 36 30.61 6.74 -1.43
N LEU A 37 31.08 5.59 -1.89
CA LEU A 37 32.51 5.29 -1.83
C LEU A 37 33.34 6.32 -2.60
N ARG A 38 32.87 6.75 -3.78
CA ARG A 38 33.54 7.84 -4.52
C ARG A 38 33.50 9.17 -3.79
N ALA A 39 32.40 9.50 -3.11
CA ALA A 39 32.32 10.73 -2.31
C ALA A 39 33.39 10.73 -1.21
N VAL A 40 33.53 9.61 -0.50
CA VAL A 40 34.60 9.43 0.50
C VAL A 40 35.98 9.54 -0.15
N GLU A 41 36.24 8.83 -1.25
CA GLU A 41 37.51 8.93 -1.98
C GLU A 41 37.85 10.38 -2.38
N MET A 42 36.85 11.15 -2.82
CA MET A 42 37.03 12.56 -3.17
C MET A 42 37.46 13.41 -1.97
N CYS A 43 36.99 13.14 -0.75
CA CYS A 43 37.45 13.88 0.45
C CYS A 43 38.96 13.70 0.67
N PHE A 44 39.48 12.49 0.43
CA PHE A 44 40.92 12.22 0.57
C PHE A 44 41.73 12.86 -0.57
N GLU A 45 41.24 12.80 -1.81
CA GLU A 45 41.89 13.45 -2.94
C GLU A 45 41.88 14.98 -2.81
N GLU A 46 40.81 15.55 -2.26
CA GLU A 46 40.73 16.98 -1.96
C GLU A 46 41.78 17.37 -0.92
N LEU A 47 41.96 16.60 0.15
CA LEU A 47 43.03 16.87 1.13
C LEU A 47 44.42 16.79 0.49
N LYS A 48 44.69 15.73 -0.30
CA LYS A 48 45.98 15.55 -0.97
C LYS A 48 46.32 16.70 -1.92
N THR A 49 45.31 17.23 -2.61
CA THR A 49 45.51 18.27 -3.64
C THR A 49 45.47 19.69 -3.08
N SER A 50 44.82 19.91 -1.93
CA SER A 50 44.62 21.25 -1.35
C SER A 50 45.48 21.58 -0.14
N ARG A 51 45.83 20.58 0.70
CA ARG A 51 46.61 20.79 1.93
C ARG A 51 47.92 20.01 1.98
N LEU A 52 48.09 19.00 1.12
CA LEU A 52 49.28 18.14 1.08
C LEU A 52 50.24 18.48 -0.09
N ASP A 53 50.46 19.77 -0.34
CA ASP A 53 51.27 20.30 -1.46
C ASP A 53 52.70 20.72 -1.07
N GLU A 54 53.01 20.80 0.23
CA GLU A 54 54.33 21.14 0.75
C GLU A 54 55.22 19.90 0.96
N THR A 55 56.54 20.13 1.01
CA THR A 55 57.54 19.05 1.15
C THR A 55 57.87 18.69 2.58
N THR A 56 57.53 19.55 3.54
CA THR A 56 57.86 19.39 4.96
C THR A 56 56.63 19.79 5.77
N TYR A 57 56.27 18.98 6.76
CA TYR A 57 55.19 19.27 7.68
C TYR A 57 55.63 19.03 9.12
N THR A 58 55.12 19.83 10.04
CA THR A 58 55.19 19.57 11.47
C THR A 58 54.15 18.52 11.88
N ILE A 59 54.36 17.88 13.03
CA ILE A 59 53.42 16.88 13.55
C ILE A 59 52.06 17.51 13.85
N ASP A 60 52.04 18.75 14.33
CA ASP A 60 50.81 19.46 14.69
C ASP A 60 49.97 19.79 13.45
N GLU A 61 50.61 20.24 12.36
CA GLU A 61 49.95 20.47 11.06
C GLU A 61 49.35 19.18 10.49
N VAL A 62 50.10 18.07 10.53
CA VAL A 62 49.59 16.77 10.04
C VAL A 62 48.41 16.30 10.89
N THR A 63 48.47 16.52 12.19
CA THR A 63 47.40 16.14 13.12
C THR A 63 46.13 16.96 12.85
N ASP A 64 46.25 18.28 12.68
CA ASP A 64 45.11 19.15 12.29
C ASP A 64 44.52 18.75 10.93
N MET A 65 45.36 18.43 9.94
CA MET A 65 44.90 17.95 8.64
C MET A 65 44.10 16.64 8.75
N LEU A 66 44.57 15.70 9.57
CA LEU A 66 43.88 14.42 9.79
C LEU A 66 42.59 14.59 10.57
N ASP A 67 42.54 15.46 11.58
CA ASP A 67 41.34 15.76 12.36
C ASP A 67 40.27 16.45 11.50
N GLY A 68 40.70 17.38 10.63
CA GLY A 68 39.83 18.00 9.63
C GLY A 68 39.23 16.98 8.67
N LEU A 69 40.07 16.09 8.10
CA LEU A 69 39.61 15.02 7.23
C LEU A 69 38.65 14.06 7.93
N LEU A 70 38.95 13.68 9.18
CA LEU A 70 38.09 12.83 9.99
C LEU A 70 36.71 13.46 10.19
N SER A 71 36.66 14.77 10.47
CA SER A 71 35.41 15.52 10.63
C SER A 71 34.57 15.50 9.35
N VAL A 72 35.18 15.77 8.19
CA VAL A 72 34.51 15.77 6.89
C VAL A 72 33.99 14.37 6.52
N VAL A 73 34.85 13.35 6.59
CA VAL A 73 34.49 11.97 6.28
C VAL A 73 33.39 11.46 7.21
N ARG A 74 33.46 11.79 8.51
CA ARG A 74 32.41 11.45 9.47
C ARG A 74 31.07 12.09 9.08
N GLY A 75 31.08 13.37 8.70
CA GLY A 75 29.88 14.07 8.25
C GLY A 75 29.25 13.45 7.00
N GLU A 76 30.07 13.05 6.02
CA GLU A 76 29.60 12.37 4.80
C GLU A 76 28.99 11.00 5.12
N VAL A 77 29.67 10.19 5.95
CA VAL A 77 29.18 8.86 6.35
C VAL A 77 27.89 8.97 7.15
N GLU A 78 27.81 9.87 8.14
CA GLU A 78 26.62 10.06 8.96
C GLU A 78 25.42 10.50 8.11
N SER A 79 25.63 11.49 7.24
CA SER A 79 24.60 11.97 6.31
C SER A 79 24.07 10.84 5.43
N GLU A 80 24.95 9.93 4.99
CA GLU A 80 24.55 8.80 4.16
C GLU A 80 23.82 7.70 4.92
N LEU A 81 24.23 7.37 6.15
CA LEU A 81 23.52 6.40 6.98
C LEU A 81 22.09 6.86 7.28
N ILE A 82 21.91 8.17 7.51
CA ILE A 82 20.59 8.79 7.65
C ILE A 82 19.80 8.65 6.34
N ASN A 83 20.41 8.99 5.21
CA ASN A 83 19.78 8.90 3.89
C ASN A 83 19.36 7.44 3.54
N THR A 84 20.19 6.46 3.89
CA THR A 84 19.88 5.03 3.72
C THR A 84 18.63 4.65 4.52
N SER A 85 18.55 5.08 5.78
CA SER A 85 17.38 4.83 6.63
C SER A 85 16.10 5.44 6.05
N HIS A 86 16.16 6.70 5.60
CA HIS A 86 15.03 7.37 4.96
C HIS A 86 14.59 6.65 3.68
N THR A 87 15.54 6.21 2.87
CA THR A 87 15.26 5.51 1.62
C THR A 87 14.59 4.15 1.86
N ASN A 88 15.03 3.40 2.88
CA ASN A 88 14.39 2.15 3.29
C ASN A 88 12.96 2.38 3.78
N ILE A 89 12.73 3.44 4.58
CA ILE A 89 11.38 3.81 5.04
C ILE A 89 10.47 4.17 3.86
N LEU A 90 10.98 4.88 2.85
CA LEU A 90 10.22 5.18 1.65
C LEU A 90 9.83 3.92 0.87
N CYS A 91 10.73 2.94 0.76
CA CYS A 91 10.43 1.65 0.15
C CYS A 91 9.32 0.91 0.93
N MET A 92 9.46 0.80 2.25
CA MET A 92 8.44 0.18 3.11
C MET A 92 7.09 0.88 3.00
N ARG A 93 7.07 2.22 2.99
CA ARG A 93 5.85 3.00 2.79
C ARG A 93 5.15 2.64 1.48
N GLN A 94 5.89 2.49 0.38
CA GLN A 94 5.32 2.10 -0.91
C GLN A 94 4.70 0.68 -0.85
N MET A 95 5.35 -0.26 -0.17
CA MET A 95 4.82 -1.61 0.03
C MET A 95 3.54 -1.60 0.89
N PHE A 96 3.53 -0.83 1.99
CA PHE A 96 2.36 -0.71 2.86
C PHE A 96 1.18 -0.05 2.15
N GLN A 97 1.40 1.01 1.36
CA GLN A 97 0.33 1.62 0.56
C GLN A 97 -0.28 0.66 -0.45
N GLN A 98 0.51 -0.26 -1.01
CA GLN A 98 -0.02 -1.31 -1.88
C GLN A 98 -0.84 -2.31 -1.06
N ALA A 99 -0.31 -2.81 0.05
CA ALA A 99 -1.00 -3.76 0.91
C ALA A 99 -2.34 -3.21 1.47
N GLU A 100 -2.37 -1.95 1.89
CA GLU A 100 -3.56 -1.28 2.42
C GLU A 100 -4.69 -1.17 1.37
N LYS A 101 -4.35 -0.96 0.09
CA LYS A 101 -5.35 -0.98 -1.00
C LYS A 101 -6.04 -2.33 -1.14
N TRP A 102 -5.34 -3.41 -0.76
CA TRP A 102 -5.88 -4.77 -0.73
C TRP A 102 -6.37 -5.16 0.67
N HIS A 103 -6.47 -4.20 1.60
CA HIS A 103 -6.89 -4.41 2.99
C HIS A 103 -6.06 -5.45 3.76
N LEU A 104 -4.78 -5.59 3.39
CA LEU A 104 -3.82 -6.47 4.06
C LEU A 104 -3.13 -5.72 5.21
N LYS A 105 -2.95 -6.42 6.33
CA LYS A 105 -2.11 -5.97 7.44
C LYS A 105 -0.77 -6.68 7.34
N LEU A 106 0.29 -5.92 7.06
CA LEU A 106 1.65 -6.43 7.04
C LEU A 106 2.32 -6.19 8.39
N ALA A 107 3.08 -7.17 8.86
CA ALA A 107 3.95 -7.07 10.02
C ALA A 107 5.33 -7.59 9.62
N ALA A 108 6.37 -6.85 9.97
CA ALA A 108 7.74 -7.29 9.83
C ALA A 108 8.25 -7.72 11.20
N ASP A 109 8.92 -8.87 11.27
CA ASP A 109 9.62 -9.27 12.47
C ASP A 109 10.98 -8.55 12.52
N ILE A 110 11.07 -7.54 13.37
CA ILE A 110 12.28 -6.72 13.52
C ILE A 110 13.43 -7.55 14.13
N SER A 111 13.11 -8.61 14.90
CA SER A 111 14.12 -9.44 15.55
C SER A 111 14.97 -10.23 14.56
N GLU A 112 14.46 -10.48 13.35
CA GLU A 112 15.18 -11.20 12.30
C GLU A 112 16.13 -10.31 11.48
N LEU A 113 16.07 -8.97 11.61
CA LEU A 113 16.89 -8.05 10.80
C LEU A 113 18.39 -8.17 11.07
N GLU A 114 18.79 -8.64 12.25
CA GLU A 114 20.20 -8.88 12.62
C GLU A 114 20.61 -10.34 12.47
N ASN A 115 19.74 -11.19 11.93
CA ASN A 115 20.04 -12.60 11.72
C ASN A 115 21.14 -12.75 10.65
N LYS A 116 22.33 -13.18 11.09
CA LYS A 116 23.50 -13.33 10.24
C LYS A 116 23.30 -14.29 9.08
N ASP A 117 22.57 -15.39 9.30
CA ASP A 117 22.35 -16.41 8.27
C ASP A 117 21.44 -15.84 7.16
N LEU A 118 20.42 -15.07 7.52
CA LEU A 118 19.56 -14.38 6.54
C LEU A 118 20.32 -13.31 5.75
N LEU A 119 21.19 -12.56 6.43
CA LEU A 119 22.05 -11.57 5.78
C LEU A 119 23.06 -12.23 4.82
N GLU A 120 23.64 -13.37 5.21
CA GLU A 120 24.54 -14.14 4.35
C GLU A 120 23.82 -14.69 3.11
N ASN A 121 22.62 -15.25 3.28
CA ASN A 121 21.78 -15.69 2.15
C ASN A 121 21.48 -14.54 1.16
N ILE A 122 21.20 -13.33 1.67
CA ILE A 122 20.99 -12.15 0.83
C ILE A 122 22.30 -11.74 0.14
N ALA A 123 23.44 -11.83 0.82
CA ALA A 123 24.75 -11.52 0.24
C ALA A 123 25.13 -12.48 -0.90
N GLU A 124 24.92 -13.79 -0.70
CA GLU A 124 25.10 -14.80 -1.76
C GLU A 124 24.16 -14.55 -2.93
N PHE A 125 22.89 -14.23 -2.66
CA PHE A 125 21.91 -13.91 -3.68
C PHE A 125 22.31 -12.65 -4.48
N GLU A 126 22.80 -11.59 -3.82
CA GLU A 126 23.33 -10.41 -4.49
C GLU A 126 24.52 -10.80 -5.39
N GLU A 127 25.49 -11.55 -4.86
CA GLU A 127 26.69 -11.89 -5.62
C GLU A 127 26.38 -12.76 -6.85
N GLU A 128 25.51 -13.77 -6.72
CA GLU A 128 25.10 -14.62 -7.85
C GLU A 128 24.41 -13.83 -8.96
N ASN A 129 23.53 -12.89 -8.60
CA ASN A 129 22.76 -12.11 -9.58
C ASN A 129 23.56 -10.98 -10.23
N PHE A 130 24.65 -10.53 -9.59
CA PHE A 130 25.47 -9.43 -10.10
C PHE A 130 26.91 -9.83 -10.48
N ARG A 131 27.25 -11.12 -10.41
CA ARG A 131 28.56 -11.64 -10.81
C ARG A 131 28.92 -11.18 -12.23
N GLY A 132 30.06 -10.50 -12.37
CA GLY A 132 30.53 -9.97 -13.66
C GLY A 132 29.91 -8.64 -14.12
N THR A 133 29.01 -8.05 -13.34
CA THR A 133 28.41 -6.73 -13.64
C THR A 133 29.28 -5.60 -13.09
N LYS A 134 29.74 -4.69 -13.96
CA LYS A 134 30.48 -3.50 -13.51
C LYS A 134 29.59 -2.65 -12.59
N ARG A 135 30.16 -2.12 -11.50
CA ARG A 135 29.46 -1.32 -10.47
C ARG A 135 28.78 -0.04 -11.01
N ASP A 136 29.01 0.34 -12.26
CA ASP A 136 28.74 1.66 -12.83
C ASP A 136 27.69 1.73 -13.94
N THR A 137 26.97 0.65 -14.22
CA THR A 137 25.90 0.74 -15.22
C THR A 137 24.78 1.66 -14.72
N ASP A 138 24.65 2.80 -15.39
CA ASP A 138 23.73 3.90 -15.10
C ASP A 138 22.32 3.37 -14.78
N LEU A 139 21.94 3.51 -13.51
CA LEU A 139 20.69 2.99 -12.95
C LEU A 139 19.46 3.46 -13.73
N ASN A 140 19.53 4.66 -14.32
CA ASN A 140 18.46 5.25 -15.13
C ASN A 140 18.21 4.50 -16.45
N SER A 141 19.23 3.83 -17.01
CA SER A 141 19.11 2.99 -18.21
C SER A 141 18.32 1.70 -17.92
N VAL A 142 18.53 1.12 -16.74
CA VAL A 142 17.94 -0.16 -16.35
C VAL A 142 16.51 0.00 -15.83
N LEU A 143 16.24 1.04 -15.02
CA LEU A 143 14.90 1.30 -14.48
C LEU A 143 13.89 1.76 -15.55
N LYS A 144 14.35 2.41 -16.63
CA LYS A 144 13.47 2.80 -17.76
C LYS A 144 12.86 1.62 -18.52
N ASN A 145 13.49 0.44 -18.46
CA ASN A 145 13.03 -0.75 -19.17
C ASN A 145 12.03 -1.58 -18.35
N VAL A 146 11.87 -1.29 -17.07
CA VAL A 146 10.82 -1.89 -16.23
C VAL A 146 9.53 -1.09 -16.42
N LYS A 147 8.91 -1.21 -17.59
CA LYS A 147 7.55 -0.71 -17.78
C LYS A 147 6.63 -1.50 -16.86
N LEU A 148 6.06 -0.81 -15.88
CA LEU A 148 4.96 -1.32 -15.06
C LEU A 148 3.82 -1.71 -16.01
N VAL A 149 3.60 -3.01 -16.14
CA VAL A 149 2.43 -3.55 -16.83
C VAL A 149 1.25 -3.39 -15.87
N PRO A 150 0.10 -2.86 -16.30
CA PRO A 150 -1.07 -2.74 -15.44
C PRO A 150 -1.45 -4.12 -14.91
N LEU A 151 -1.55 -4.23 -13.59
CA LEU A 151 -1.98 -5.43 -12.84
C LEU A 151 -3.48 -5.74 -13.03
N ASN A 152 -4.06 -5.47 -14.20
CA ASN A 152 -5.51 -5.56 -14.37
C ASN A 152 -6.03 -6.98 -14.64
N GLU A 153 -5.19 -7.95 -15.01
CA GLU A 153 -5.71 -9.21 -15.59
C GLU A 153 -4.90 -10.47 -15.26
N THR A 154 -4.22 -10.55 -14.11
CA THR A 154 -3.42 -11.74 -13.79
C THR A 154 -3.99 -12.53 -12.60
N GLY A 155 -4.54 -13.71 -12.94
CA GLY A 155 -4.87 -14.81 -12.01
C GLY A 155 -6.18 -14.62 -11.25
N GLY A 156 -6.21 -13.70 -10.28
CA GLY A 156 -7.32 -13.55 -9.35
C GLY A 156 -8.62 -13.10 -10.02
N THR A 157 -8.55 -12.06 -10.86
CA THR A 157 -9.71 -11.53 -11.60
C THR A 157 -10.23 -12.53 -12.62
N SER A 158 -9.37 -13.31 -13.27
CA SER A 158 -9.77 -14.35 -14.22
C SER A 158 -10.46 -15.53 -13.52
N LEU A 159 -9.96 -15.96 -12.36
CA LEU A 159 -10.61 -16.97 -11.52
C LEU A 159 -11.96 -16.50 -11.00
N LEU A 160 -12.07 -15.22 -10.62
CA LEU A 160 -13.34 -14.62 -10.21
C LEU A 160 -14.34 -14.55 -11.37
N HIS A 161 -13.92 -14.11 -12.56
CA HIS A 161 -14.78 -14.11 -13.75
C HIS A 161 -15.23 -15.52 -14.13
N MET A 162 -14.32 -16.50 -14.09
CA MET A 162 -14.64 -17.90 -14.33
C MET A 162 -15.65 -18.43 -13.30
N LYS A 163 -15.51 -18.05 -12.03
CA LYS A 163 -16.46 -18.47 -10.98
C LYS A 163 -17.81 -17.77 -11.09
N ILE A 164 -17.82 -16.50 -11.49
CA ILE A 164 -19.03 -15.75 -11.79
C ILE A 164 -19.77 -16.42 -12.95
N GLU A 165 -19.07 -16.76 -14.03
CA GLU A 165 -19.66 -17.42 -15.20
C GLU A 165 -20.21 -18.83 -14.85
N GLU A 166 -19.50 -19.62 -14.05
CA GLU A 166 -20.01 -20.90 -13.53
C GLU A 166 -21.31 -20.72 -12.73
N LEU A 167 -21.35 -19.75 -11.82
CA LEU A 167 -22.51 -19.47 -10.97
C LEU A 167 -23.70 -18.94 -11.78
N GLU A 168 -23.45 -18.14 -12.80
CA GLU A 168 -24.48 -17.66 -13.73
C GLU A 168 -25.07 -18.82 -14.55
N GLN A 169 -24.24 -19.74 -15.04
CA GLN A 169 -24.69 -20.94 -15.75
C GLN A 169 -25.50 -21.87 -14.83
N GLU A 170 -25.09 -22.05 -13.58
CA GLU A 170 -25.82 -22.84 -12.59
C GLU A 170 -27.18 -22.21 -12.25
N ASN A 171 -27.23 -20.89 -12.03
CA ASN A 171 -28.48 -20.16 -11.83
C ASN A 171 -29.42 -20.32 -13.03
N TYR A 172 -28.90 -20.23 -14.26
CA TYR A 172 -29.71 -20.39 -15.46
C TYR A 172 -30.29 -21.82 -15.57
N LYS A 173 -29.50 -22.85 -15.22
CA LYS A 173 -29.98 -24.24 -15.18
C LYS A 173 -31.07 -24.42 -14.13
N LEU A 174 -30.86 -23.95 -12.91
CA LEU A 174 -31.83 -24.04 -11.81
C LEU A 174 -33.12 -23.28 -12.14
N MET A 175 -33.03 -22.13 -12.81
CA MET A 175 -34.19 -21.38 -13.25
C MET A 175 -35.01 -22.15 -14.30
N ASN A 176 -34.33 -22.80 -15.25
CA ASN A 176 -34.98 -23.61 -16.29
C ASN A 176 -35.59 -24.91 -15.73
N GLU A 177 -34.91 -25.55 -14.77
CA GLU A 177 -35.45 -26.70 -14.04
C GLU A 177 -36.67 -26.32 -13.21
N ASN A 178 -36.65 -25.17 -12.52
CA ASN A 178 -37.82 -24.64 -11.83
C ASN A 178 -38.96 -24.31 -12.79
N MET A 179 -38.67 -23.75 -13.96
CA MET A 179 -39.68 -23.47 -14.97
C MET A 179 -40.34 -24.77 -15.46
N LYS A 180 -39.53 -25.77 -15.83
CA LYS A 180 -40.03 -27.09 -16.25
C LYS A 180 -40.77 -27.83 -15.14
N ALA A 181 -40.32 -27.71 -13.89
CA ALA A 181 -41.01 -28.27 -12.74
C ALA A 181 -42.38 -27.60 -12.55
N LYS A 182 -42.47 -26.27 -12.66
CA LYS A 182 -43.73 -25.53 -12.63
C LYS A 182 -44.66 -25.91 -13.78
N GLU A 183 -44.17 -26.02 -15.02
CA GLU A 183 -44.95 -26.45 -16.18
C GLU A 183 -45.45 -27.89 -16.04
N LYS A 184 -44.62 -28.80 -15.52
CA LYS A 184 -45.05 -30.16 -15.17
C LYS A 184 -46.11 -30.17 -14.07
N LEU A 185 -45.98 -29.32 -13.05
CA LEU A 185 -46.97 -29.19 -11.97
C LEU A 185 -48.32 -28.69 -12.48
N VAL A 186 -48.30 -27.74 -13.43
CA VAL A 186 -49.49 -27.22 -14.10
C VAL A 186 -50.10 -28.27 -15.04
N SER A 187 -49.29 -28.97 -15.83
CA SER A 187 -49.76 -29.96 -16.82
C SER A 187 -50.18 -31.32 -16.23
N LEU A 188 -49.60 -31.73 -15.10
CA LEU A 188 -50.07 -32.87 -14.29
C LEU A 188 -51.37 -32.56 -13.53
N GLY A 189 -51.99 -31.42 -13.81
CA GLY A 189 -53.26 -31.04 -13.23
C GLY A 189 -53.14 -30.65 -11.76
N GLY A 190 -52.01 -30.14 -11.29
CA GLY A 190 -51.91 -29.61 -9.92
C GLY A 190 -52.99 -28.56 -9.62
N GLN A 191 -53.37 -27.76 -10.62
CA GLN A 191 -54.53 -26.86 -10.53
C GLN A 191 -55.88 -27.59 -10.46
N ALA A 192 -56.05 -28.68 -11.21
CA ALA A 192 -57.26 -29.49 -11.21
C ALA A 192 -57.39 -30.33 -9.92
N ALA A 193 -56.30 -30.94 -9.43
CA ALA A 193 -56.24 -31.70 -8.20
C ALA A 193 -56.41 -30.80 -6.96
N ILE A 194 -55.88 -29.56 -6.96
CA ILE A 194 -56.13 -28.58 -5.90
C ILE A 194 -57.60 -28.13 -5.93
N GLN A 195 -58.20 -27.97 -7.11
CA GLN A 195 -59.58 -27.54 -7.26
C GLN A 195 -60.60 -28.67 -6.98
N GLU A 196 -60.23 -29.92 -7.26
CA GLU A 196 -60.98 -31.14 -6.97
C GLU A 196 -60.85 -31.56 -5.51
N LEU A 197 -59.69 -31.36 -4.88
CA LEU A 197 -59.52 -31.50 -3.43
C LEU A 197 -60.27 -30.39 -2.67
N ALA A 198 -60.31 -29.15 -3.21
CA ALA A 198 -61.11 -28.06 -2.65
C ALA A 198 -62.63 -28.28 -2.78
N SER A 199 -63.09 -29.00 -3.81
CA SER A 199 -64.50 -29.36 -3.97
C SER A 199 -64.88 -30.62 -3.19
N ALA A 200 -63.96 -31.58 -3.02
CA ALA A 200 -64.14 -32.76 -2.17
C ALA A 200 -64.14 -32.43 -0.67
N VAL A 201 -63.37 -31.41 -0.24
CA VAL A 201 -63.38 -30.91 1.15
C VAL A 201 -64.70 -30.21 1.52
N LYS A 202 -65.49 -29.75 0.53
CA LYS A 202 -66.83 -29.17 0.77
C LYS A 202 -67.93 -30.21 1.03
N SER A 203 -67.73 -31.48 0.69
CA SER A 203 -68.79 -32.51 0.72
C SER A 203 -68.60 -33.59 1.79
N SER A 204 -67.51 -33.60 2.54
CA SER A 204 -67.34 -34.54 3.65
C SER A 204 -66.63 -33.90 4.84
N GLY A 205 -67.40 -33.67 5.91
CA GLY A 205 -66.87 -33.28 7.21
C GLY A 205 -67.59 -32.08 7.80
N LYS A 206 -68.44 -32.33 8.80
CA LYS A 206 -68.79 -31.35 9.84
C LYS A 206 -67.51 -30.87 10.52
N VAL A 207 -66.81 -29.91 9.93
CA VAL A 207 -66.04 -28.93 10.69
C VAL A 207 -67.00 -27.76 10.79
N SER A 208 -67.29 -27.32 12.01
CA SER A 208 -68.22 -26.22 12.20
C SER A 208 -67.75 -25.05 11.34
N GLU A 209 -68.63 -24.49 10.51
CA GLU A 209 -68.30 -23.34 9.66
C GLU A 209 -67.74 -22.18 10.52
N SER A 210 -68.11 -22.16 11.80
CA SER A 210 -67.54 -21.35 12.87
C SER A 210 -66.04 -21.58 13.13
N GLU A 211 -65.56 -22.82 13.22
CA GLU A 211 -64.13 -23.13 13.45
C GLU A 211 -63.29 -22.86 12.20
N LEU A 212 -63.86 -23.04 11.00
CA LEU A 212 -63.23 -22.68 9.73
C LEU A 212 -63.15 -21.17 9.53
N GLU A 213 -64.19 -20.42 9.93
CA GLU A 213 -64.18 -18.97 9.91
C GLU A 213 -63.21 -18.42 10.97
N GLU A 214 -63.15 -19.02 12.17
CA GLU A 214 -62.16 -18.67 13.19
C GLU A 214 -60.73 -18.97 12.76
N THR A 215 -60.49 -20.09 12.08
CA THR A 215 -59.14 -20.42 11.58
C THR A 215 -58.77 -19.57 10.38
N ARG A 216 -59.72 -19.18 9.53
CA ARG A 216 -59.53 -18.15 8.49
C ARG A 216 -59.25 -16.79 9.09
N GLU A 217 -59.96 -16.36 10.13
CA GLU A 217 -59.68 -15.12 10.83
C GLU A 217 -58.31 -15.15 11.52
N LYS A 218 -57.93 -16.29 12.13
CA LYS A 218 -56.60 -16.48 12.72
C LYS A 218 -55.50 -16.49 11.66
N MET A 219 -55.72 -17.12 10.50
CA MET A 219 -54.78 -17.05 9.36
C MET A 219 -54.72 -15.65 8.76
N ALA A 220 -55.83 -14.94 8.59
CA ALA A 220 -55.86 -13.56 8.11
C ALA A 220 -55.15 -12.62 9.10
N LYS A 221 -55.31 -12.84 10.41
CA LYS A 221 -54.55 -12.13 11.45
C LYS A 221 -53.06 -12.45 11.39
N LEU A 222 -52.70 -13.73 11.24
CA LEU A 222 -51.31 -14.16 11.12
C LEU A 222 -50.66 -13.64 9.84
N GLU A 223 -51.37 -13.60 8.72
CA GLU A 223 -50.91 -13.00 7.46
C GLU A 223 -50.74 -11.49 7.61
N LEU A 224 -51.67 -10.81 8.28
CA LEU A 224 -51.54 -9.40 8.62
C LEU A 224 -50.37 -9.14 9.56
N GLU A 225 -50.15 -9.98 10.58
CA GLU A 225 -49.00 -9.88 11.48
C GLU A 225 -47.69 -10.22 10.78
N LEU A 226 -47.69 -11.17 9.85
CA LEU A 226 -46.51 -11.54 9.05
C LEU A 226 -46.15 -10.43 8.06
N GLU A 227 -47.13 -9.86 7.36
CA GLU A 227 -46.97 -8.67 6.52
C GLU A 227 -46.49 -7.47 7.35
N LYS A 228 -47.07 -7.26 8.54
CA LYS A 228 -46.68 -6.19 9.43
C LYS A 228 -45.26 -6.41 9.97
N SER A 229 -44.85 -7.66 10.24
CA SER A 229 -43.48 -8.02 10.62
C SER A 229 -42.48 -7.84 9.46
N LYS A 230 -42.89 -8.16 8.23
CA LYS A 230 -42.12 -7.92 7.00
C LYS A 230 -41.99 -6.43 6.66
N LYS A 231 -42.99 -5.62 7.00
CA LYS A 231 -42.99 -4.16 6.84
C LYS A 231 -42.29 -3.44 8.00
N SER A 232 -42.19 -4.06 9.19
CA SER A 232 -41.50 -3.51 10.37
C SER A 232 -40.04 -3.95 10.49
N SER A 233 -39.62 -4.97 9.74
CA SER A 233 -38.20 -5.30 9.57
C SER A 233 -37.71 -4.51 8.35
N PRO A 234 -36.67 -3.66 8.48
CA PRO A 234 -36.12 -2.96 7.32
C PRO A 234 -35.68 -4.03 6.31
N SER A 235 -36.12 -3.90 5.06
CA SER A 235 -35.72 -4.86 4.03
C SER A 235 -34.19 -4.86 3.98
N ALA A 236 -33.58 -6.04 3.80
CA ALA A 236 -32.11 -6.13 3.70
C ALA A 236 -31.55 -5.18 2.62
N GLY A 237 -32.35 -4.87 1.58
CA GLY A 237 -32.04 -3.89 0.55
C GLY A 237 -32.10 -2.42 1.00
N ASP A 238 -32.97 -2.05 1.96
CA ASP A 238 -32.99 -0.70 2.52
C ASP A 238 -31.78 -0.46 3.42
N VAL A 239 -31.37 -1.47 4.19
CA VAL A 239 -30.14 -1.40 5.00
C VAL A 239 -28.91 -1.28 4.11
N ASP A 240 -28.86 -2.02 2.99
CA ASP A 240 -27.76 -1.91 2.02
C ASP A 240 -27.76 -0.56 1.31
N ASN A 241 -28.92 -0.01 0.94
CA ASN A 241 -29.02 1.32 0.34
C ASN A 241 -28.62 2.43 1.32
N ASP A 242 -29.03 2.33 2.59
CA ASP A 242 -28.60 3.25 3.64
C ASP A 242 -27.11 3.11 3.94
N LEU A 243 -26.56 1.91 3.91
CA LEU A 243 -25.13 1.67 4.06
C LEU A 243 -24.32 2.27 2.90
N ILE A 244 -24.82 2.13 1.67
CA ILE A 244 -24.22 2.74 0.48
C ILE A 244 -24.32 4.26 0.57
N SER A 245 -25.48 4.81 0.93
CA SER A 245 -25.67 6.27 1.03
C SER A 245 -24.78 6.88 2.12
N THR A 246 -24.70 6.24 3.29
CA THR A 246 -23.83 6.67 4.39
C THR A 246 -22.36 6.56 4.03
N LYS A 247 -21.94 5.54 3.28
CA LYS A 247 -20.57 5.42 2.77
C LYS A 247 -20.23 6.53 1.78
N HIS A 248 -21.15 6.87 0.87
CA HIS A 248 -20.97 8.01 -0.03
C HIS A 248 -20.92 9.34 0.71
N GLU A 249 -21.74 9.52 1.74
CA GLU A 249 -21.71 10.71 2.59
C GLU A 249 -20.37 10.82 3.34
N LEU A 250 -19.89 9.72 3.91
CA LEU A 250 -18.62 9.68 4.64
C LEU A 250 -17.44 10.02 3.71
N LEU A 251 -17.43 9.48 2.48
CA LEU A 251 -16.43 9.82 1.48
C LEU A 251 -16.47 11.31 1.10
N ARG A 252 -17.67 11.88 0.93
CA ARG A 252 -17.83 13.31 0.63
C ARG A 252 -17.36 14.18 1.79
N ILE A 253 -17.73 13.85 3.03
CA ILE A 253 -17.27 14.57 4.23
C ILE A 253 -15.75 14.49 4.35
N ARG A 254 -15.14 13.33 4.06
CA ARG A 254 -13.69 13.15 4.09
C ARG A 254 -12.98 14.02 3.04
N GLU A 255 -13.50 14.10 1.82
CA GLU A 255 -12.99 14.98 0.77
C GLU A 255 -13.14 16.46 1.15
N MET A 256 -14.30 16.86 1.69
CA MET A 256 -14.51 18.22 2.17
C MET A 256 -13.57 18.58 3.32
N LEU A 257 -13.27 17.64 4.21
CA LEU A 257 -12.35 17.83 5.32
C LEU A 257 -10.91 18.02 4.81
N GLU A 258 -10.47 17.20 3.84
CA GLU A 258 -9.14 17.36 3.21
C GLU A 258 -9.01 18.72 2.49
N LEU A 259 -10.06 19.17 1.81
CA LEU A 259 -10.08 20.49 1.18
C LEU A 259 -10.04 21.62 2.21
N ALA A 260 -10.78 21.49 3.31
CA ALA A 260 -10.78 22.46 4.41
C ALA A 260 -9.42 22.52 5.13
N GLU A 261 -8.75 21.39 5.35
CA GLU A 261 -7.39 21.33 5.90
C GLU A 261 -6.38 22.04 5.00
N LYS A 262 -6.42 21.79 3.69
CA LYS A 262 -5.55 22.48 2.71
C LYS A 262 -5.82 23.98 2.67
N GLU A 263 -7.08 24.41 2.76
CA GLU A 263 -7.41 25.83 2.79
C GLU A 263 -6.96 26.50 4.10
N LEU A 264 -7.08 25.79 5.23
CA LEU A 264 -6.60 26.26 6.53
C LEU A 264 -5.07 26.39 6.53
N GLU A 265 -4.33 25.42 6.01
CA GLU A 265 -2.86 25.49 5.88
C GLU A 265 -2.43 26.66 4.98
N LYS A 266 -3.15 26.88 3.88
CA LYS A 266 -2.95 28.05 3.01
C LYS A 266 -3.24 29.37 3.75
N LYS A 267 -4.32 29.45 4.53
CA LYS A 267 -4.64 30.65 5.33
C LYS A 267 -3.60 30.89 6.41
N VAL A 268 -3.18 29.85 7.13
CA VAL A 268 -2.13 29.92 8.17
C VAL A 268 -0.82 30.41 7.58
N SER A 269 -0.38 29.85 6.46
CA SER A 269 0.85 30.28 5.78
C SER A 269 0.78 31.69 5.19
N GLN A 270 -0.43 32.18 4.89
CA GLN A 270 -0.68 33.56 4.44
C GLN A 270 -0.87 34.56 5.58
N THR A 271 -1.01 34.11 6.84
CA THR A 271 -1.18 35.04 7.97
C THR A 271 0.04 35.95 8.13
N ASN A 272 -0.21 37.21 8.48
CA ASN A 272 0.86 38.20 8.68
C ASN A 272 1.90 37.75 9.72
N PRO A 273 1.55 37.15 10.88
CA PRO A 273 2.52 36.62 11.82
C PRO A 273 3.43 35.54 11.21
N PHE A 274 2.88 34.57 10.48
CA PHE A 274 3.67 33.51 9.85
C PHE A 274 4.59 34.05 8.75
N ARG A 275 4.07 34.97 7.92
CA ARG A 275 4.86 35.62 6.87
C ARG A 275 5.97 36.50 7.45
N ASN A 276 5.71 37.19 8.56
CA ASN A 276 6.69 38.00 9.27
C ASN A 276 7.77 37.13 9.92
N LEU A 277 7.38 36.00 10.54
CA LEU A 277 8.31 35.02 11.10
C LEU A 277 9.22 34.44 9.99
N LYS A 278 8.62 34.03 8.86
CA LYS A 278 9.36 33.51 7.69
C LYS A 278 10.35 34.54 7.14
N LYS A 279 9.93 35.80 6.98
CA LYS A 279 10.81 36.89 6.55
C LYS A 279 11.95 37.15 7.55
N MET A 280 11.65 37.14 8.84
CA MET A 280 12.65 37.32 9.89
C MET A 280 13.67 36.18 9.89
N LEU A 281 13.22 34.93 9.69
CA LEU A 281 14.08 33.76 9.66
C LEU A 281 15.01 33.75 8.43
N ILE A 282 14.47 34.14 7.26
CA ILE A 282 15.27 34.33 6.04
C ILE A 282 16.29 35.45 6.23
N SER A 283 15.87 36.61 6.74
CA SER A 283 16.76 37.75 7.00
C SER A 283 17.88 37.40 7.99
N LYS A 284 17.55 36.70 9.10
CA LYS A 284 18.56 36.21 10.04
C LYS A 284 19.52 35.22 9.39
N ASN A 285 19.04 34.30 8.55
CA ASN A 285 19.91 33.39 7.80
C ASN A 285 20.84 34.11 6.83
N ASP A 286 20.36 35.15 6.14
CA ASP A 286 21.19 35.96 5.24
C ASP A 286 22.22 36.79 6.02
N GLN A 287 21.83 37.36 7.16
CA GLN A 287 22.77 38.01 8.08
C GLN A 287 23.82 37.02 8.59
N LEU A 288 23.42 35.79 8.93
CA LEU A 288 24.33 34.73 9.36
C LEU A 288 25.31 34.35 8.25
N LYS A 289 24.84 34.24 7.00
CA LYS A 289 25.70 34.02 5.83
C LYS A 289 26.67 35.18 5.59
N GLN A 290 26.21 36.43 5.74
CA GLN A 290 27.06 37.61 5.57
C GLN A 290 28.11 37.72 6.69
N LEU A 291 27.74 37.41 7.93
CA LEU A 291 28.66 37.37 9.06
C LEU A 291 29.69 36.26 8.88
N ARG A 292 29.29 35.04 8.50
CA ARG A 292 30.21 33.96 8.13
C ARG A 292 31.18 34.39 7.02
N LYS A 293 30.67 35.07 5.98
CA LYS A 293 31.50 35.57 4.87
C LYS A 293 32.44 36.72 5.27
N ARG A 294 32.11 37.52 6.30
CA ARG A 294 32.97 38.57 6.83
C ARG A 294 34.01 38.01 7.80
N LEU A 295 33.62 37.11 8.69
CA LEU A 295 34.51 36.41 9.63
C LEU A 295 35.58 35.61 8.88
N SER A 296 35.21 34.96 7.78
CA SER A 296 36.12 34.26 6.88
C SER A 296 37.23 35.15 6.29
N LYS A 297 37.13 36.49 6.33
CA LYS A 297 38.20 37.41 5.91
C LYS A 297 39.21 37.75 7.01
N TYR A 298 38.85 37.52 8.27
CA TYR A 298 39.70 37.82 9.42
C TYR A 298 40.31 36.55 10.02
N GLU A 299 39.69 35.39 9.79
CA GLU A 299 40.26 34.08 10.08
C GLU A 299 41.44 33.72 9.14
N SER A 300 41.69 34.50 8.07
CA SER A 300 42.87 34.32 7.21
C SER A 300 44.02 35.30 7.48
N VAL A 301 43.95 36.14 8.52
CA VAL A 301 44.95 37.19 8.82
C VAL A 301 45.49 37.06 10.25
N ALA A 302 45.09 36.02 11.00
CA ALA A 302 45.53 35.83 12.38
C ALA A 302 46.70 34.84 12.55
N ASP A 303 47.17 34.22 11.45
CA ASP A 303 48.23 33.20 11.47
C ASP A 303 49.47 33.64 10.67
N GLU A 304 49.98 34.84 10.96
CA GLU A 304 51.38 35.22 10.63
C GLU A 304 52.03 35.80 11.90
N ASP A 305 52.69 34.91 12.66
CA ASP A 305 53.86 35.18 13.51
C ASP A 305 54.96 34.17 13.12
#